data_AF-A0A2E4BCM4-F1
#
_entry.id   AF-A0A2E4BCM4-F1
#
_cell.length_a   1.000
_cell.length_b   1.000
_cell.length_c   1.000
_cell.angle_alpha   90.00
_cell.angle_beta   90.00
_cell.angle_gamma   90.00
#
_symmetry.space_group_name_H-M   'P 1'
#
loop_
_entity.id
_entity.type
_entity.pdbx_description
1 polymer ?
#
loop_
_entity_poly.entity_id
_entity_poly.type
_entity_poly.pdbx_seq_one_letter_code
_entity_poly.pdbx_strand_id
1 'polypeptide(L)'
;YQYDCLRANKSLAAWGIEGRVPFLDKEFIDVAMNINPADKMINEKRMEKWVLRKAFETYLPKQVAWRQKEQFSDGVGYSWIDSLKELVENEVSDVDFDKANERFPFQTPMSKEEYYYRLIFEGHFPSKTAAETVPSVPSVACSSPIALKWDKSFQKLNDPSGRAVQNIHKDSY
;
A
#
# COMPACT_ATOMS: atom_id res chain seq x y z
N TYR A 1 10.86 -7.35 -1.67
CA TYR A 1 10.24 -8.45 -0.92
C TYR A 1 9.49 -7.99 0.34
N GLN A 2 9.60 -6.74 0.80
CA GLN A 2 9.09 -6.31 2.12
C GLN A 2 7.62 -5.84 2.13
N TYR A 3 7.02 -5.61 0.96
CA TYR A 3 5.66 -5.07 0.81
C TYR A 3 4.74 -6.05 0.07
N ASP A 4 4.32 -5.74 -1.16
CA ASP A 4 3.34 -6.52 -1.92
C ASP A 4 3.71 -7.99 -2.09
N CYS A 5 4.97 -8.30 -2.41
CA CYS A 5 5.43 -9.69 -2.52
C CYS A 5 5.34 -10.43 -1.18
N LEU A 6 5.59 -9.76 -0.05
CA LEU A 6 5.50 -10.39 1.28
C LEU A 6 4.06 -10.80 1.56
N ARG A 7 3.13 -9.86 1.36
CA ARG A 7 1.70 -10.06 1.54
C ARG A 7 1.21 -11.18 0.63
N ALA A 8 1.40 -11.04 -0.68
CA ALA A 8 0.94 -12.02 -1.67
C ALA A 8 1.48 -13.43 -1.39
N ASN A 9 2.77 -13.56 -1.06
CA ASN A 9 3.36 -14.87 -0.78
C ASN A 9 2.86 -15.46 0.55
N LYS A 10 2.98 -14.73 1.67
CA LYS A 10 2.64 -15.28 3.00
C LYS A 10 1.14 -15.50 3.18
N SER A 11 0.28 -14.62 2.65
CA SER A 11 -1.18 -14.77 2.80
C SER A 11 -1.71 -15.98 2.04
N LEU A 12 -1.14 -16.31 0.87
CA LEU A 12 -1.53 -17.49 0.10
C LEU A 12 -0.90 -18.76 0.69
N ALA A 13 0.38 -18.70 1.08
CA ALA A 13 1.07 -19.84 1.68
C ALA A 13 0.47 -20.29 3.02
N ALA A 14 -0.15 -19.37 3.78
CA ALA A 14 -0.91 -19.70 4.99
C ALA A 14 -2.04 -20.72 4.75
N TRP A 15 -2.50 -20.84 3.51
CA TRP A 15 -3.53 -21.80 3.07
C TRP A 15 -2.99 -22.85 2.09
N GLY A 16 -1.66 -23.01 1.99
CA GLY A 16 -1.04 -23.96 1.07
C GLY A 16 -1.22 -23.61 -0.41
N ILE A 17 -1.49 -22.33 -0.73
CA ILE A 17 -1.71 -21.86 -2.10
C ILE A 17 -0.44 -21.21 -2.64
N GLU A 18 -0.03 -21.61 -3.85
CA GLU A 18 1.05 -20.94 -4.60
C GLU A 18 0.49 -19.77 -5.43
N GLY A 19 0.92 -18.55 -5.11
CA GLY A 19 0.64 -17.37 -5.94
C GLY A 19 1.74 -17.11 -6.97
N ARG A 20 1.35 -16.96 -8.24
CA ARG A 20 2.27 -16.53 -9.31
C ARG A 20 2.01 -15.08 -9.70
N VAL A 21 3.08 -14.36 -10.02
CA VAL A 21 3.07 -12.93 -10.30
C VAL A 21 3.71 -12.64 -11.66
N PRO A 22 3.02 -12.89 -12.80
CA PRO A 22 3.60 -12.76 -14.15
C PRO A 22 4.18 -11.37 -14.45
N PHE A 23 3.65 -10.31 -13.84
CA PHE A 23 4.20 -8.95 -13.97
C PHE A 23 5.59 -8.76 -13.35
N LEU A 24 6.05 -9.72 -12.55
CA LEU A 24 7.40 -9.76 -11.99
C LEU A 24 8.28 -10.83 -12.66
N ASP A 25 7.82 -11.42 -13.76
CA ASP A 25 8.68 -12.23 -14.61
C ASP A 25 9.87 -11.40 -15.11
N LYS A 26 11.04 -12.03 -15.20
CA LYS A 26 12.29 -11.33 -15.54
C LYS A 26 12.26 -10.77 -16.96
N GLU A 27 11.80 -11.56 -17.92
CA GLU A 27 11.72 -11.13 -19.33
C GLU A 27 10.66 -10.04 -19.50
N PHE A 28 9.54 -10.16 -18.79
CA PHE A 28 8.53 -9.11 -18.76
C PHE A 28 9.08 -7.80 -18.18
N ILE A 29 9.78 -7.85 -17.04
CA ILE A 29 10.41 -6.67 -16.42
C ILE A 29 11.40 -6.03 -17.39
N ASP A 30 12.25 -6.81 -18.05
CA ASP A 30 13.25 -6.29 -18.98
C ASP A 30 12.58 -5.50 -20.11
N VAL A 31 11.50 -6.01 -20.70
CA VAL A 31 10.73 -5.26 -21.70
C VAL A 31 10.06 -4.04 -21.07
N ALA A 32 9.32 -4.23 -19.98
CA ALA A 32 8.52 -3.19 -19.34
C ALA A 32 9.39 -2.02 -18.84
N MET A 33 10.63 -2.26 -18.41
CA MET A 33 11.54 -1.24 -17.92
C MET A 33 12.30 -0.51 -19.04
N ASN A 34 12.49 -1.14 -20.20
CA ASN A 34 13.21 -0.55 -21.35
C ASN A 34 12.35 0.27 -22.32
N ILE A 35 11.01 0.22 -22.22
CA ILE A 35 10.18 1.14 -23.02
C ILE A 35 10.38 2.60 -22.60
N ASN A 36 10.13 3.53 -23.53
CA ASN A 36 10.29 4.96 -23.29
C ASN A 36 9.49 5.42 -22.05
N PRO A 37 10.15 5.98 -21.01
CA PRO A 37 9.46 6.45 -19.81
C PRO A 37 8.35 7.48 -20.11
N ALA A 38 8.49 8.28 -21.17
CA ALA A 38 7.48 9.25 -21.60
C ALA A 38 6.13 8.58 -21.92
N ASP A 39 6.13 7.32 -22.35
CA ASP A 39 4.91 6.56 -22.60
C ASP A 39 4.24 6.04 -21.33
N LYS A 40 4.96 5.99 -20.21
CA LYS A 40 4.42 5.64 -18.89
C LYS A 40 3.80 6.84 -18.16
N MET A 41 4.08 8.06 -18.63
CA MET A 41 3.60 9.28 -17.99
C MET A 41 2.11 9.54 -18.27
N ILE A 42 1.41 10.01 -17.23
CA ILE A 42 0.02 10.44 -17.30
C ILE A 42 -0.02 11.86 -17.89
N ASN A 43 -0.98 12.12 -18.77
CA ASN A 43 -1.28 13.45 -19.31
C ASN A 43 -2.77 13.54 -19.69
N GLU A 44 -3.20 14.66 -20.27
CA GLU A 44 -4.60 14.89 -20.65
C GLU A 44 -5.19 13.80 -21.56
N LYS A 45 -4.36 13.07 -22.31
CA LYS A 45 -4.75 12.01 -23.24
C LYS A 45 -4.46 10.59 -22.73
N ARG A 46 -3.68 10.44 -21.66
CA ARG A 46 -3.16 9.14 -21.18
C ARG A 46 -3.40 9.00 -19.68
N MET A 47 -4.14 7.97 -19.28
CA MET A 47 -4.36 7.60 -17.88
C MET A 47 -3.26 6.68 -17.34
N GLU A 48 -3.33 6.33 -16.05
CA GLU A 48 -2.38 5.41 -15.44
C GLU A 48 -2.34 4.06 -16.17
N LYS A 49 -1.12 3.56 -16.38
CA LYS A 49 -0.84 2.30 -17.10
C LYS A 49 -1.38 2.30 -18.54
N TRP A 50 -1.46 3.45 -19.21
CA TRP A 50 -1.99 3.57 -20.58
C TRP A 50 -1.39 2.57 -21.58
N VAL A 51 -0.06 2.38 -21.59
CA VAL A 51 0.61 1.44 -22.51
C VAL A 51 0.10 0.01 -22.30
N LEU A 52 -0.06 -0.40 -21.03
CA LEU A 52 -0.58 -1.72 -20.69
C LEU A 52 -2.04 -1.86 -21.13
N ARG A 53 -2.88 -0.84 -20.87
CA ARG A 53 -4.28 -0.83 -21.31
C ARG A 53 -4.39 -0.96 -22.81
N LYS A 54 -3.56 -0.22 -23.57
CA LYS A 54 -3.49 -0.30 -25.02
C LYS A 54 -3.08 -1.67 -25.54
N ALA A 55 -2.09 -2.30 -24.93
CA ALA A 55 -1.63 -3.62 -25.35
C ALA A 55 -2.71 -4.72 -25.21
N PHE A 56 -3.67 -4.55 -24.29
CA PHE A 56 -4.68 -5.56 -23.98
C PHE A 56 -6.13 -5.08 -24.19
N GLU A 57 -6.36 -3.93 -24.85
CA GLU A 57 -7.72 -3.34 -24.95
C GLU A 57 -8.72 -4.21 -25.71
N THR A 58 -8.25 -5.13 -26.54
CA THR A 58 -9.06 -6.10 -27.30
C THR A 58 -9.41 -7.36 -26.51
N TYR A 59 -8.74 -7.61 -25.38
CA TYR A 59 -8.93 -8.82 -24.57
C TYR A 59 -10.02 -8.65 -23.50
N LEU A 60 -10.38 -7.40 -23.17
CA LEU A 60 -11.29 -7.07 -22.08
C LEU A 60 -12.41 -6.15 -22.56
N PRO A 61 -13.59 -6.17 -21.92
CA PRO A 61 -14.62 -5.17 -22.17
C PRO A 61 -14.09 -3.75 -21.94
N LYS A 62 -14.52 -2.80 -22.77
CA LYS A 62 -14.01 -1.41 -22.75
C LYS A 62 -14.12 -0.78 -21.35
N GLN A 63 -15.20 -1.04 -20.64
CA GLN A 63 -15.45 -0.55 -19.28
C GLN A 63 -14.44 -1.09 -18.25
N VAL A 64 -13.83 -2.26 -18.48
CA VAL A 64 -12.77 -2.82 -17.62
C VAL A 64 -11.40 -2.29 -18.07
N ALA A 65 -11.12 -2.35 -19.38
CA ALA A 65 -9.85 -1.91 -19.95
C ALA A 65 -9.53 -0.43 -19.65
N TRP A 66 -10.56 0.40 -19.51
CA TRP A 66 -10.44 1.85 -19.28
C TRP A 66 -11.00 2.31 -17.94
N ARG A 67 -11.25 1.38 -16.99
CA ARG A 67 -11.63 1.72 -15.62
C ARG A 67 -10.50 2.47 -14.92
N GLN A 68 -10.81 3.58 -14.24
CA GLN A 68 -9.83 4.26 -13.40
C GLN A 68 -9.33 3.33 -12.29
N LYS A 69 -8.01 3.36 -12.03
CA LYS A 69 -7.43 2.62 -10.91
C LYS A 69 -8.01 3.15 -9.61
N GLU A 70 -8.59 2.27 -8.81
CA GLU A 70 -8.94 2.53 -7.40
C GLU A 70 -7.88 1.92 -6.48
N GLN A 71 -7.77 2.43 -5.26
CA GLN A 71 -6.90 1.86 -4.24
C GLN A 71 -7.53 0.59 -3.66
N PHE A 72 -6.71 -0.37 -3.22
CA PHE A 72 -7.18 -1.71 -2.82
C PHE A 72 -8.19 -1.68 -1.66
N SER A 73 -8.02 -0.75 -0.73
CA SER A 73 -8.94 -0.60 0.41
C SER A 73 -10.34 -0.14 0.03
N ASP A 74 -10.47 0.60 -1.08
CA ASP A 74 -11.77 1.10 -1.54
C ASP A 74 -12.50 0.03 -2.34
N GLY A 75 -11.74 -0.78 -3.08
CA GLY A 75 -12.28 -1.90 -3.86
C GLY A 75 -12.77 -3.10 -3.04
N VAL A 76 -12.33 -3.25 -1.79
CA VAL A 76 -12.77 -4.35 -0.89
C VAL A 76 -14.04 -3.96 -0.12
N GLY A 77 -14.32 -2.66 0.02
CA GLY A 77 -15.49 -2.13 0.71
C GLY A 77 -15.11 -1.13 1.80
N TYR A 78 -15.75 0.04 1.78
CA TYR A 78 -15.43 1.15 2.68
C TYR A 78 -15.57 0.80 4.16
N SER A 79 -16.56 -0.02 4.52
CA SER A 79 -16.81 -0.43 5.90
C SER A 79 -15.66 -1.19 6.54
N TRP A 80 -14.79 -1.83 5.75
CA TRP A 80 -13.68 -2.61 6.31
C TRP A 80 -12.68 -1.74 7.08
N ILE A 81 -12.26 -0.61 6.50
CA ILE A 81 -11.34 0.31 7.18
C ILE A 81 -12.01 0.98 8.37
N ASP A 82 -13.29 1.34 8.23
CA ASP A 82 -13.99 2.04 9.31
C ASP A 82 -14.18 1.13 10.53
N SER A 83 -14.57 -0.13 10.31
CA SER A 83 -14.64 -1.14 11.38
C SER A 83 -13.28 -1.42 12.02
N LEU A 84 -12.19 -1.40 11.25
CA LEU A 84 -10.84 -1.56 11.78
C LEU A 84 -10.45 -0.37 12.68
N LYS A 85 -10.75 0.86 12.27
CA LYS A 85 -10.51 2.06 13.08
C LYS A 85 -11.31 2.02 14.38
N GLU A 86 -12.58 1.63 14.30
CA GLU A 86 -13.43 1.47 15.48
C GLU A 86 -12.88 0.41 16.45
N LEU A 87 -12.46 -0.75 15.94
CA LEU A 87 -11.80 -1.78 16.75
C LEU A 87 -10.56 -1.24 17.44
N VAL A 88 -9.67 -0.60 16.69
CA VAL A 88 -8.41 -0.06 17.22
C VAL A 88 -8.65 1.00 18.28
N GLU A 89 -9.65 1.86 18.09
CA GLU A 89 -10.01 2.90 19.07
C GLU A 89 -10.50 2.30 20.39
N ASN A 90 -11.17 1.15 20.34
CA ASN A 90 -11.60 0.41 21.52
C ASN A 90 -10.47 -0.37 22.20
N GLU A 91 -9.51 -0.88 21.43
CA GLU A 91 -8.42 -1.74 21.92
C GLU A 91 -7.19 -0.96 22.41
N VAL A 92 -6.98 0.27 21.93
CA VAL A 92 -5.81 1.10 22.28
C VAL A 92 -6.27 2.41 22.92
N SER A 93 -6.08 2.49 24.24
CA SER A 93 -6.39 3.71 25.00
C SER A 93 -5.43 4.86 24.64
N ASP A 94 -5.90 6.11 24.76
CA ASP A 94 -5.04 7.29 24.59
C ASP A 94 -3.85 7.27 25.56
N VAL A 95 -4.07 6.81 26.79
CA VAL A 95 -3.03 6.72 27.84
C VAL A 95 -1.91 5.74 27.45
N ASP A 96 -2.26 4.60 26.85
CA ASP A 96 -1.28 3.62 26.39
C ASP A 96 -0.53 4.11 25.14
N PHE A 97 -1.23 4.82 24.26
CA PHE A 97 -0.63 5.39 23.05
C PHE A 97 0.29 6.57 23.36
N ASP A 98 -0.05 7.42 24.33
CA ASP A 98 0.81 8.51 24.81
C ASP A 98 2.16 7.99 25.33
N LYS A 99 2.19 6.75 25.83
CA LYS A 99 3.40 6.06 26.29
C LYS A 99 4.02 5.14 25.24
N ALA A 100 3.63 5.25 23.97
CA ALA A 100 4.13 4.37 22.90
C ALA A 100 5.64 4.38 22.78
N ASN A 101 6.29 5.54 22.96
CA ASN A 101 7.75 5.64 22.89
C ASN A 101 8.48 4.95 24.05
N GLU A 102 7.84 4.84 25.22
CA GLU A 102 8.41 4.12 26.36
C GLU A 102 8.33 2.60 26.14
N ARG A 103 7.20 2.12 25.62
CA ARG A 103 6.98 0.70 25.33
C ARG A 103 7.74 0.23 24.09
N PHE A 104 7.70 1.01 23.02
CA PHE A 104 8.29 0.72 21.72
C PHE A 104 9.33 1.78 21.34
N PRO A 105 10.48 1.85 22.03
CA PRO A 105 11.50 2.86 21.75
C PRO A 105 12.17 2.70 20.37
N PHE A 106 12.00 1.54 19.74
CA PHE A 106 12.45 1.26 18.38
C PHE A 106 11.24 1.19 17.43
N GLN A 107 11.27 2.02 16.38
CA GLN A 107 10.17 2.17 15.41
C GLN A 107 8.84 2.42 16.12
N THR A 108 8.80 3.50 16.90
CA THR A 108 7.63 3.90 17.68
C THR A 108 6.42 4.07 16.76
N PRO A 109 5.29 3.39 17.05
CA PRO A 109 4.05 3.57 16.29
C PRO A 109 3.59 5.03 16.25
N MET A 110 3.17 5.51 15.07
CA MET A 110 2.71 6.88 14.84
C MET A 110 1.19 7.02 14.84
N SER A 111 0.46 5.92 14.96
CA SER A 111 -0.99 5.87 15.09
C SER A 111 -1.41 4.72 16.03
N LYS A 112 -2.64 4.79 16.57
CA LYS A 112 -3.20 3.69 17.35
C LYS A 112 -3.28 2.39 16.55
N GLU A 113 -3.52 2.47 15.25
CA GLU A 113 -3.59 1.31 14.35
C GLU A 113 -2.21 0.63 14.23
N GLU A 114 -1.16 1.42 14.00
CA GLU A 114 0.21 0.90 14.03
C GLU A 114 0.57 0.32 15.40
N TYR A 115 0.10 0.94 16.50
CA TYR A 115 0.34 0.45 17.85
C TYR A 115 -0.32 -0.92 18.06
N TYR A 116 -1.58 -1.05 17.65
CA TYR A 116 -2.33 -2.30 17.73
C TYR A 116 -1.64 -3.42 16.93
N TYR A 117 -1.22 -3.14 15.70
CA TYR A 117 -0.45 -4.12 14.90
C TYR A 117 0.90 -4.45 15.52
N ARG A 118 1.58 -3.47 16.12
CA ARG A 118 2.85 -3.68 16.81
C ARG A 118 2.69 -4.57 18.04
N LEU A 119 1.60 -4.44 18.80
CA LEU A 119 1.27 -5.34 19.90
C LEU A 119 1.14 -6.79 19.44
N ILE A 120 0.34 -7.03 18.39
CA ILE A 120 0.14 -8.37 17.82
C ILE A 120 1.47 -8.93 17.32
N PHE A 121 2.25 -8.11 16.59
CA PHE A 121 3.55 -8.53 16.07
C PHE A 121 4.51 -8.95 17.19
N GLU A 122 4.66 -8.15 18.23
CA GLU A 122 5.55 -8.47 19.36
C GLU A 122 5.07 -9.70 20.14
N GLY A 123 3.75 -9.92 20.23
CA GLY A 123 3.15 -11.13 20.82
C GLY A 123 3.56 -12.42 20.11
N HIS A 124 3.78 -12.39 18.79
CA HIS A 124 4.30 -13.53 18.02
C HIS A 124 5.82 -13.52 17.87
N PHE A 125 6.43 -12.34 17.81
CA PHE A 125 7.84 -12.13 17.49
C PHE A 125 8.48 -11.13 18.47
N PRO A 126 8.77 -11.56 19.72
CA PRO A 126 9.16 -10.64 20.80
C PRO A 126 10.59 -10.09 20.69
N SER A 127 11.37 -10.54 19.71
CA SER A 127 12.77 -10.13 19.57
C SER A 127 12.91 -8.80 18.83
N LYS A 128 13.85 -7.96 19.27
CA LYS A 128 14.25 -6.74 18.55
C LYS A 128 14.64 -7.02 17.10
N THR A 129 15.37 -8.11 16.85
CA THR A 129 15.80 -8.50 15.51
C THR A 129 14.63 -8.80 14.57
N ALA A 130 13.52 -9.33 15.09
CA ALA A 130 12.30 -9.49 14.29
C ALA A 130 11.71 -8.13 13.89
N ALA A 131 11.63 -7.19 14.83
CA ALA A 131 11.17 -5.83 14.55
C ALA A 131 12.05 -5.12 13.50
N GLU A 132 13.37 -5.33 13.52
CA GLU A 132 14.30 -4.78 12.52
C GLU A 132 14.03 -5.26 11.08
N THR A 133 13.32 -6.38 10.91
CA THR A 133 12.94 -6.87 9.57
C THR A 133 11.78 -6.09 8.94
N VAL A 134 11.03 -5.31 9.75
CA VAL A 134 9.90 -4.51 9.31
C VAL A 134 10.41 -3.11 8.93
N PRO A 135 10.27 -2.68 7.67
CA PRO A 135 10.70 -1.35 7.28
C PRO A 135 9.78 -0.28 7.88
N SER A 136 10.37 0.65 8.64
CA SER A 136 9.69 1.84 9.19
C SER A 136 10.26 3.08 8.53
N VAL A 137 9.92 3.27 7.25
CA VAL A 137 10.29 4.45 6.46
C VAL A 137 9.02 5.19 6.04
N PRO A 138 9.06 6.53 5.94
CA PRO A 138 7.92 7.29 5.45
C PRO A 138 7.45 6.77 4.08
N SER A 139 6.17 6.41 4.01
CA SER A 139 5.51 5.88 2.82
C SER A 139 4.07 6.36 2.82
N VAL A 140 3.55 6.72 1.65
CA VAL A 140 2.10 6.83 1.42
C VAL A 140 1.68 5.63 0.59
N ALA A 141 0.72 4.86 1.09
CA ALA A 141 0.36 3.54 0.56
C ALA A 141 1.60 2.63 0.38
N CYS A 142 1.99 2.34 -0.87
CA CYS A 142 3.13 1.48 -1.23
C CYS A 142 4.24 2.26 -1.95
N SER A 143 4.31 3.58 -1.74
CA SER A 143 5.27 4.44 -2.41
C SER A 143 6.61 4.44 -1.69
N SER A 144 7.71 4.63 -2.44
CA SER A 144 9.02 4.77 -1.82
C SER A 144 9.16 6.17 -1.19
N PRO A 145 10.10 6.36 -0.24
CA PRO A 145 10.43 7.69 0.28
C PRO A 145 10.82 8.70 -0.81
N ILE A 146 11.20 8.24 -2.00
CA ILE A 146 11.50 9.09 -3.16
C ILE A 146 10.23 9.72 -3.72
N ALA A 147 9.10 9.02 -3.73
CA ALA A 147 7.84 9.56 -4.21
C ALA A 147 7.37 10.76 -3.37
N LEU A 148 7.60 10.71 -2.05
CA LEU A 148 7.34 11.83 -1.13
C LEU A 148 8.20 13.07 -1.42
N LYS A 149 9.37 12.90 -2.05
CA LYS A 149 10.22 14.02 -2.45
C LYS A 149 9.74 14.70 -3.73
N TRP A 150 8.98 13.99 -4.57
CA TRP A 150 8.55 14.49 -5.87
C TRP A 150 7.27 15.31 -5.81
N ASP A 151 6.46 15.13 -4.77
CA ASP A 151 5.24 15.90 -4.58
C ASP A 151 5.09 16.33 -3.12
N LYS A 152 5.07 17.66 -2.93
CA LYS A 152 4.97 18.32 -1.63
C LYS A 152 3.64 18.03 -0.93
N SER A 153 2.58 17.69 -1.68
CA SER A 153 1.28 17.35 -1.13
C SER A 153 1.30 16.05 -0.32
N PHE A 154 2.21 15.12 -0.62
CA PHE A 154 2.36 13.87 0.13
C PHE A 154 3.21 14.01 1.40
N GLN A 155 3.97 15.08 1.57
CA GLN A 155 4.92 15.21 2.68
C GLN A 155 4.27 15.38 4.06
N LYS A 156 2.98 15.74 4.10
CA LYS A 156 2.23 15.99 5.33
C LYS A 156 1.10 14.98 5.58
N LEU A 157 0.96 13.97 4.73
CA LEU A 157 -0.09 12.97 4.83
C LEU A 157 0.49 11.69 5.45
N ASN A 158 0.08 11.38 6.68
CA ASN A 158 0.28 10.06 7.28
C ASN A 158 -1.00 9.23 7.13
N ASP A 159 -1.39 8.99 5.88
CA ASP A 159 -2.53 8.13 5.56
C ASP A 159 -2.02 6.85 4.87
N PRO A 160 -1.98 5.72 5.60
CA PRO A 160 -1.52 4.45 5.04
C PRO A 160 -2.45 3.93 3.95
N SER A 161 -3.72 4.36 3.93
CA SER A 161 -4.67 3.96 2.89
C SER A 161 -4.41 4.67 1.57
N GLY A 162 -4.01 5.95 1.60
CA GLY A 162 -3.89 6.83 0.44
C GLY A 162 -5.20 7.50 0.02
N ARG A 163 -6.28 7.33 0.80
CA ARG A 163 -7.61 7.93 0.60
C ARG A 163 -7.59 9.45 0.72
N ALA A 164 -6.73 9.98 1.59
CA ALA A 164 -6.64 11.42 1.88
C ALA A 164 -6.03 12.23 0.71
N VAL A 165 -5.59 11.58 -0.36
CA VAL A 165 -5.04 12.24 -1.54
C VAL A 165 -6.18 12.76 -2.42
N GLN A 166 -6.64 13.97 -2.09
CA GLN A 166 -7.70 14.66 -2.82
C GLN A 166 -7.27 15.00 -4.28
N ASN A 167 -8.24 15.05 -5.20
CA ASN A 167 -8.11 15.49 -6.61
C ASN A 167 -7.46 14.53 -7.63
N ILE A 168 -7.19 13.25 -7.30
CA ILE A 168 -6.70 12.27 -8.29
C ILE A 168 -7.83 11.51 -8.99
N HIS A 169 -8.95 11.30 -8.30
CA HIS A 169 -10.14 10.64 -8.85
C HIS A 169 -11.16 11.67 -9.34
N LYS A 170 -11.71 11.45 -10.54
CA LYS A 170 -12.76 12.35 -11.08
C LYS A 170 -14.05 12.23 -10.27
N ASP A 171 -14.28 11.05 -9.70
CA ASP A 171 -15.34 10.74 -8.75
C ASP A 171 -14.70 10.27 -7.43
N SER A 172 -14.08 11.18 -6.69
CA SER A 172 -13.80 10.94 -5.27
C SER A 172 -15.07 11.28 -4.49
N TYR A 173 -15.74 10.26 -3.94
CA TYR A 173 -16.86 10.42 -3.01
C TYR A 173 -16.35 10.65 -1.59
#